data_AF-A0A2Z7C0M4-F1
#
_entry.id   AF-A0A2Z7C0M4-F1
#
_cell.length_a   1.000
_cell.length_b   1.000
_cell.length_c   1.000
_cell.angle_alpha   90.00
_cell.angle_beta   90.00
_cell.angle_gamma   90.00
#
_symmetry.space_group_name_H-M   'P 1'
#
loop_
_entity.id
_entity.type
_entity.pdbx_description
1 polymer ?
#
loop_
_entity_poly.entity_id
_entity_poly.type
_entity_poly.pdbx_seq_one_letter_code
_entity_poly.pdbx_strand_id
1 'polypeptide(L)'
;MKGCVFLEENIQPSNTTSDLPPICISGDITRFRYTFRNGLRSAIRVARVVSETVALNHSNVRWFVFGDDDTVFFPENLVKILSKYDHGLWYYIGTSSESFIQNKLFSYKMAFGGAGFAISYPLARVLAKILDSCLERYPHLYGSDGRIHACITELGVGLTHEPGFHQKKIDQMDIHGNMFGLLASHPLTPLVSLHHLEATDPIFPNMTTINSIQHLFQAVTIDSQRILQQTVCYDRWFSWTISISWGYAVQIFPHNVYLHDALRTQETFIPWRKGGGVNSLYGMDTAAIQADPCRRPPVFFLDKVWLSGDGVRSSYRRMGASENCAFDDASPRKLEQVMVFSSKLELHYKQLQAPRRHCCDVLPSSSSSSSWKVMEIRIRECGDEELIYMHS
;
A
#
# COMPACT_ATOMS: atom_id res chain seq x y z
N MET A 1 -17.29 10.22 3.37
CA MET A 1 -17.61 9.27 2.29
C MET A 1 -19.01 8.71 2.56
N LYS A 2 -19.73 8.25 1.53
CA LYS A 2 -20.99 7.50 1.69
C LYS A 2 -20.80 6.15 1.01
N GLY A 3 -21.31 5.08 1.60
CA GLY A 3 -21.15 3.73 1.08
C GLY A 3 -21.88 2.72 1.95
N CYS A 4 -21.85 1.47 1.52
CA CYS A 4 -22.43 0.35 2.24
C CYS A 4 -21.62 -0.93 2.00
N VAL A 5 -21.78 -1.89 2.89
CA VAL A 5 -21.26 -3.26 2.71
C VAL A 5 -22.31 -4.06 1.98
N PHE A 6 -21.94 -4.66 0.85
CA PHE A 6 -22.86 -5.46 0.04
C PHE A 6 -22.88 -6.91 0.51
N LEU A 7 -24.06 -7.41 0.84
CA LEU A 7 -24.29 -8.81 1.21
C LEU A 7 -25.23 -9.49 0.21
N GLU A 8 -25.16 -10.82 0.18
CA GLU A 8 -26.08 -11.63 -0.63
C GLU A 8 -27.48 -11.71 -0.01
N GLU A 9 -27.56 -11.70 1.32
CA GLU A 9 -28.78 -11.87 2.08
C GLU A 9 -28.80 -10.93 3.29
N ASN A 10 -30.01 -10.61 3.77
CA ASN A 10 -30.17 -9.72 4.91
C ASN A 10 -29.85 -10.44 6.22
N ILE A 11 -28.66 -10.17 6.75
CA ILE A 11 -28.28 -10.60 8.09
C ILE A 11 -28.69 -9.48 9.04
N GLN A 12 -29.74 -9.68 9.83
CA GLN A 12 -30.09 -8.74 10.91
C GLN A 12 -28.97 -8.74 11.94
N PRO A 13 -28.15 -7.69 12.07
CA PRO A 13 -27.07 -7.69 13.04
C PRO A 13 -27.69 -7.58 14.44
N SER A 14 -27.30 -8.46 15.35
CA SER A 14 -27.84 -8.52 16.72
C SER A 14 -27.49 -7.28 17.57
N ASN A 15 -26.52 -6.47 17.12
CA ASN A 15 -26.12 -5.21 17.75
C ASN A 15 -25.75 -4.19 16.66
N THR A 16 -26.64 -3.24 16.36
CA THR A 16 -26.32 -2.09 15.52
C THR A 16 -25.53 -1.07 16.35
N THR A 17 -24.20 -1.16 16.33
CA THR A 17 -23.38 0.00 16.68
C THR A 17 -23.51 1.03 15.56
N SER A 18 -23.64 2.31 15.90
CA SER A 18 -23.82 3.41 14.93
C SER A 18 -22.64 3.63 13.99
N ASP A 19 -21.51 2.98 14.26
CA ASP A 19 -20.22 3.29 13.65
C ASP A 19 -19.89 2.38 12.45
N LEU A 20 -20.69 1.34 12.21
CA LEU A 20 -20.52 0.46 11.04
C LEU A 20 -21.23 1.04 9.80
N PRO A 21 -20.66 0.82 8.59
CA PRO A 21 -21.33 1.18 7.35
C PRO A 21 -22.67 0.45 7.21
N PRO A 22 -23.67 1.08 6.55
CA PRO A 22 -24.96 0.42 6.31
C PRO A 22 -24.79 -0.82 5.43
N ILE A 23 -25.74 -1.76 5.54
CA ILE A 23 -25.79 -2.97 4.72
C ILE A 23 -26.62 -2.70 3.47
N CYS A 24 -26.11 -3.08 2.30
CA CYS A 24 -26.82 -3.13 1.03
C CYS A 24 -27.01 -4.58 0.60
N ILE A 25 -28.20 -4.95 0.13
CA ILE A 25 -28.46 -6.30 -0.38
C ILE A 25 -28.38 -6.27 -1.89
N SER A 26 -27.51 -7.10 -2.45
CA SER A 26 -27.34 -7.18 -3.90
C SER A 26 -28.50 -7.94 -4.55
N GLY A 27 -28.92 -7.52 -5.73
CA GLY A 27 -30.10 -8.06 -6.41
C GLY A 27 -29.89 -9.45 -7.03
N ASP A 28 -30.96 -10.06 -7.54
CA ASP A 28 -30.90 -11.39 -8.12
C ASP A 28 -29.98 -11.49 -9.36
N ILE A 29 -29.20 -12.57 -9.44
CA ILE A 29 -28.25 -12.88 -10.51
C ILE A 29 -28.59 -14.18 -11.27
N THR A 30 -29.72 -14.83 -10.98
CA THR A 30 -30.07 -16.15 -11.56
C THR A 30 -30.12 -16.16 -13.09
N ARG A 31 -30.44 -15.04 -13.73
CA ARG A 31 -30.51 -14.91 -15.19
C ARG A 31 -29.15 -14.96 -15.89
N PHE A 32 -28.08 -14.53 -15.22
CA PHE A 32 -26.76 -14.43 -15.84
C PHE A 32 -26.08 -15.79 -15.95
N ARG A 33 -25.53 -16.08 -17.12
CA ARG A 33 -24.74 -17.30 -17.34
C ARG A 33 -23.37 -17.21 -16.66
N TYR A 34 -22.90 -18.31 -16.08
CA TYR A 34 -21.54 -18.45 -15.55
C TYR A 34 -20.95 -19.76 -16.08
N THR A 35 -19.86 -19.66 -16.85
CA THR A 35 -19.27 -20.82 -17.56
C THR A 35 -17.83 -21.11 -17.16
N PHE A 36 -17.21 -20.27 -16.31
CA PHE A 36 -15.89 -20.56 -15.76
C PHE A 36 -15.96 -21.78 -14.83
N ARG A 37 -15.09 -22.77 -15.04
CA ARG A 37 -15.08 -24.01 -14.25
C ARG A 37 -14.42 -23.76 -12.89
N ASN A 38 -14.98 -24.31 -11.82
CA ASN A 38 -14.46 -24.21 -10.44
C ASN A 38 -14.37 -22.77 -9.87
N GLY A 39 -15.14 -21.83 -10.43
CA GLY A 39 -15.26 -20.48 -9.87
C GLY A 39 -16.61 -20.27 -9.18
N LEU A 40 -16.71 -19.18 -8.41
CA LEU A 40 -17.92 -18.85 -7.65
C LEU A 40 -18.84 -17.93 -8.45
N ARG A 41 -20.12 -18.31 -8.53
CA ARG A 41 -21.14 -17.50 -9.21
C ARG A 41 -21.37 -16.14 -8.54
N SER A 42 -21.07 -16.02 -7.24
CA SER A 42 -21.08 -14.77 -6.49
C SER A 42 -20.18 -13.69 -7.11
N ALA A 43 -19.19 -14.04 -7.93
CA ALA A 43 -18.40 -13.06 -8.68
C ALA A 43 -19.24 -12.17 -9.61
N ILE A 44 -20.39 -12.66 -10.12
CA ILE A 44 -21.34 -11.84 -10.89
C ILE A 44 -22.00 -10.81 -9.97
N ARG A 45 -22.37 -11.24 -8.76
CA ARG A 45 -22.97 -10.38 -7.74
C ARG A 45 -22.03 -9.23 -7.36
N VAL A 46 -20.77 -9.56 -7.05
CA VAL A 46 -19.74 -8.57 -6.72
C VAL A 46 -19.52 -7.59 -7.87
N ALA A 47 -19.52 -8.04 -9.14
CA ALA A 47 -19.47 -7.12 -10.28
C ALA A 47 -20.68 -6.16 -10.33
N ARG A 48 -21.89 -6.65 -10.05
CA ARG A 48 -23.12 -5.85 -10.10
C ARG A 48 -23.20 -4.79 -9.01
N VAL A 49 -22.41 -4.88 -7.95
CA VAL A 49 -22.29 -3.83 -6.92
C VAL A 49 -22.00 -2.46 -7.55
N VAL A 50 -21.30 -2.40 -8.68
CA VAL A 50 -21.04 -1.15 -9.40
C VAL A 50 -22.34 -0.48 -9.87
N SER A 51 -23.23 -1.21 -10.55
CA SER A 51 -24.50 -0.64 -11.02
C SER A 51 -25.46 -0.37 -9.87
N GLU A 52 -25.45 -1.22 -8.84
CA GLU A 52 -26.29 -1.09 -7.64
C GLU A 52 -25.89 0.12 -6.80
N THR A 53 -24.59 0.39 -6.65
CA THR A 53 -24.11 1.59 -5.96
C THR A 53 -24.48 2.87 -6.72
N VAL A 54 -24.43 2.86 -8.05
CA VAL A 54 -24.90 3.99 -8.88
C VAL A 54 -26.41 4.20 -8.71
N ALA A 55 -27.18 3.12 -8.56
CA ALA A 55 -28.63 3.17 -8.37
C ALA A 55 -29.05 3.78 -7.02
N LEU A 56 -28.18 3.80 -6.01
CA LEU A 56 -28.41 4.52 -4.74
C LEU A 56 -28.58 6.04 -4.93
N ASN A 57 -28.18 6.57 -6.09
CA ASN A 57 -28.46 7.94 -6.54
C ASN A 57 -28.11 9.03 -5.51
N HIS A 58 -26.97 8.88 -4.84
CA HIS A 58 -26.45 9.91 -3.94
C HIS A 58 -26.13 11.20 -4.71
N SER A 59 -26.44 12.35 -4.11
CA SER A 59 -26.11 13.66 -4.67
C SER A 59 -24.63 13.99 -4.56
N ASN A 60 -24.12 14.78 -5.51
CA ASN A 60 -22.75 15.32 -5.53
C ASN A 60 -21.62 14.28 -5.50
N VAL A 61 -21.83 13.10 -6.08
CA VAL A 61 -20.80 12.05 -6.20
C VAL A 61 -19.81 12.41 -7.32
N ARG A 62 -18.51 12.31 -7.03
CA ARG A 62 -17.42 12.51 -8.00
C ARG A 62 -16.74 11.20 -8.40
N TRP A 63 -16.62 10.29 -7.44
CA TRP A 63 -15.92 9.02 -7.56
C TRP A 63 -16.72 7.92 -6.89
N PHE A 64 -16.75 6.74 -7.51
CA PHE A 64 -17.21 5.49 -6.93
C PHE A 64 -15.98 4.64 -6.62
N VAL A 65 -15.87 4.14 -5.39
CA VAL A 65 -14.70 3.37 -4.94
C VAL A 65 -15.20 2.02 -4.44
N PHE A 66 -14.53 0.96 -4.87
CA PHE A 66 -14.87 -0.42 -4.56
C PHE A 66 -13.63 -1.12 -4.01
N GLY A 67 -13.84 -2.07 -3.10
CA GLY A 67 -12.82 -2.94 -2.53
C GLY A 67 -13.49 -4.15 -1.89
N ASP A 68 -12.69 -5.16 -1.56
CA ASP A 68 -13.14 -6.38 -0.89
C ASP A 68 -13.36 -6.12 0.62
N ASP A 69 -14.03 -7.02 1.33
CA ASP A 69 -14.42 -6.88 2.74
C ASP A 69 -13.24 -6.92 3.73
N ASP A 70 -12.07 -7.30 3.26
CA ASP A 70 -10.78 -7.33 3.94
C ASP A 70 -9.76 -6.32 3.34
N THR A 71 -10.27 -5.34 2.59
CA THR A 71 -9.49 -4.19 2.10
C THR A 71 -9.51 -3.05 3.11
N VAL A 72 -8.34 -2.64 3.59
CA VAL A 72 -8.16 -1.47 4.46
C VAL A 72 -7.78 -0.26 3.62
N PHE A 73 -8.70 0.70 3.46
CA PHE A 73 -8.44 1.97 2.80
C PHE A 73 -7.85 3.03 3.74
N PHE A 74 -7.11 3.97 3.15
CA PHE A 74 -6.61 5.19 3.78
C PHE A 74 -7.39 6.39 3.19
N PRO A 75 -8.55 6.77 3.76
CA PRO A 75 -9.51 7.66 3.09
C PRO A 75 -8.96 9.04 2.72
N GLU A 76 -8.13 9.63 3.58
CA GLU A 76 -7.49 10.92 3.30
C GLU A 76 -6.58 10.84 2.08
N ASN A 77 -5.75 9.79 2.01
CA ASN A 77 -4.86 9.54 0.90
C ASN A 77 -5.63 9.23 -0.38
N LEU A 78 -6.67 8.40 -0.31
CA LEU A 78 -7.56 8.11 -1.44
C LEU A 78 -8.15 9.41 -2.02
N VAL A 79 -8.72 10.27 -1.19
CA VAL A 79 -9.27 11.57 -1.64
C VAL A 79 -8.17 12.45 -2.22
N LYS A 80 -6.99 12.47 -1.60
CA LYS A 80 -5.84 13.25 -2.06
C LYS A 80 -5.39 12.81 -3.45
N ILE A 81 -5.23 11.50 -3.67
CA ILE A 81 -4.88 10.92 -4.96
C ILE A 81 -5.91 11.28 -6.03
N LEU A 82 -7.19 11.03 -5.74
CA LEU A 82 -8.27 11.29 -6.69
C LEU A 82 -8.43 12.78 -7.03
N SER A 83 -7.95 13.68 -6.17
CA SER A 83 -7.99 15.12 -6.42
C SER A 83 -7.10 15.59 -7.58
N LYS A 84 -6.12 14.78 -8.01
CA LYS A 84 -5.25 15.12 -9.15
C LYS A 84 -5.88 14.82 -10.51
N TYR A 85 -7.02 14.12 -10.54
CA TYR A 85 -7.73 13.77 -11.75
C TYR A 85 -8.98 14.62 -11.93
N ASP A 86 -9.26 15.01 -13.18
CA ASP A 86 -10.53 15.65 -13.53
C ASP A 86 -11.66 14.62 -13.47
N HIS A 87 -12.45 14.67 -12.40
CA HIS A 87 -13.56 13.75 -12.18
C HIS A 87 -14.71 13.90 -13.21
N GLY A 88 -14.66 14.90 -14.10
CA GLY A 88 -15.56 15.05 -15.24
C GLY A 88 -15.18 14.19 -16.46
N LEU A 89 -13.98 13.60 -16.47
CA LEU A 89 -13.50 12.69 -17.51
C LEU A 89 -13.72 11.23 -17.12
N TRP A 90 -13.54 10.33 -18.09
CA TRP A 90 -13.68 8.89 -17.88
C TRP A 90 -12.39 8.28 -17.36
N TYR A 91 -12.36 8.04 -16.06
CA TYR A 91 -11.26 7.37 -15.37
C TYR A 91 -11.69 6.06 -14.72
N TYR A 92 -10.88 5.03 -14.95
CA TYR A 92 -10.83 3.77 -14.21
C TYR A 92 -9.46 3.67 -13.57
N ILE A 93 -9.39 3.83 -12.25
CA ILE A 93 -8.15 4.03 -11.48
C ILE A 93 -7.95 2.85 -10.53
N GLY A 94 -6.75 2.32 -10.47
CA GLY A 94 -6.36 1.28 -9.51
C GLY A 94 -5.00 0.71 -9.89
N THR A 95 -4.70 -0.52 -9.45
CA THR A 95 -3.43 -1.18 -9.74
C THR A 95 -3.60 -2.60 -10.28
N SER A 96 -2.59 -3.09 -10.99
CA SER A 96 -2.46 -4.51 -11.29
C SER A 96 -1.92 -5.27 -10.05
N SER A 97 -1.93 -6.60 -10.08
CA SER A 97 -1.39 -7.41 -8.98
C SER A 97 0.14 -7.27 -8.88
N GLU A 98 0.70 -7.37 -7.68
CA GLU A 98 2.14 -7.51 -7.45
C GLU A 98 2.70 -8.86 -7.98
N SER A 99 1.83 -9.82 -8.32
CA SER A 99 2.17 -11.15 -8.84
C SER A 99 2.23 -11.15 -10.38
N PHE A 100 3.38 -11.52 -10.93
CA PHE A 100 3.57 -11.62 -12.38
C PHE A 100 2.54 -12.57 -13.02
N ILE A 101 2.31 -13.73 -12.38
CA ILE A 101 1.43 -14.75 -12.93
C ILE A 101 -0.04 -14.33 -12.90
N GLN A 102 -0.46 -13.53 -11.91
CA GLN A 102 -1.81 -12.95 -11.92
C GLN A 102 -2.02 -12.02 -13.09
N ASN A 103 -1.08 -11.10 -13.31
CA ASN A 103 -1.20 -10.16 -14.41
C ASN A 103 -1.17 -10.88 -15.77
N LYS A 104 -0.37 -11.95 -15.89
CA LYS A 104 -0.33 -12.78 -17.09
C LYS A 104 -1.64 -13.56 -17.34
N LEU A 105 -2.28 -14.07 -16.29
CA LEU A 105 -3.50 -14.88 -16.41
C LEU A 105 -4.77 -14.02 -16.56
N PHE A 106 -4.81 -12.87 -15.89
CA PHE A 106 -5.97 -11.98 -15.88
C PHE A 106 -5.77 -10.79 -16.80
N SER A 107 -4.98 -9.79 -16.39
CA SER A 107 -4.61 -8.64 -17.24
C SER A 107 -3.62 -7.73 -16.49
N TYR A 108 -2.65 -7.17 -17.21
CA TYR A 108 -1.85 -6.03 -16.74
C TYR A 108 -2.61 -4.69 -16.80
N LYS A 109 -3.81 -4.68 -17.40
CA LYS A 109 -4.65 -3.48 -17.62
C LYS A 109 -5.94 -3.52 -16.80
N MET A 110 -6.05 -4.42 -15.84
CA MET A 110 -7.18 -4.54 -14.93
C MET A 110 -6.78 -4.00 -13.57
N ALA A 111 -7.63 -3.15 -12.98
CA ALA A 111 -7.54 -2.90 -11.54
C ALA A 111 -8.10 -4.12 -10.82
N PHE A 112 -7.30 -4.73 -9.96
CA PHE A 112 -7.77 -5.87 -9.17
C PHE A 112 -8.58 -5.37 -7.95
N GLY A 113 -9.64 -6.12 -7.61
CA GLY A 113 -10.68 -5.70 -6.68
C GLY A 113 -10.23 -5.62 -5.23
N GLY A 114 -9.33 -6.52 -4.83
CA GLY A 114 -8.77 -6.56 -3.47
C GLY A 114 -7.91 -5.35 -3.10
N ALA A 115 -7.17 -4.79 -4.05
CA ALA A 115 -6.50 -3.51 -3.89
C ALA A 115 -7.54 -2.41 -3.78
N GLY A 116 -8.67 -2.61 -4.42
CA GLY A 116 -9.67 -1.61 -4.67
C GLY A 116 -9.39 -0.81 -5.93
N PHE A 117 -10.44 -0.18 -6.42
CA PHE A 117 -10.38 0.67 -7.60
C PHE A 117 -11.40 1.80 -7.49
N ALA A 118 -11.16 2.87 -8.24
CA ALA A 118 -12.05 4.01 -8.34
C ALA A 118 -12.52 4.22 -9.79
N ILE A 119 -13.80 4.57 -9.94
CA ILE A 119 -14.41 4.93 -11.22
C ILE A 119 -14.96 6.34 -11.09
N SER A 120 -14.59 7.19 -12.04
CA SER A 120 -15.16 8.54 -12.17
C SER A 120 -16.68 8.49 -12.34
N TYR A 121 -17.39 9.50 -11.81
CA TYR A 121 -18.85 9.59 -11.91
C TYR A 121 -19.42 9.37 -13.33
N PRO A 122 -18.96 10.08 -14.39
CA PRO A 122 -19.52 9.91 -15.73
C PRO A 122 -19.32 8.50 -16.30
N LEU A 123 -18.17 7.86 -16.05
CA LEU A 123 -17.92 6.49 -16.48
C LEU A 123 -18.82 5.50 -15.75
N ALA A 124 -18.95 5.63 -14.42
CA ALA A 124 -19.80 4.75 -13.61
C ALA A 124 -21.27 4.81 -14.06
N ARG A 125 -21.77 6.00 -14.41
CA ARG A 125 -23.14 6.20 -14.93
C ARG A 125 -23.39 5.46 -16.24
N VAL A 126 -22.42 5.42 -17.14
CA VAL A 126 -22.54 4.70 -18.43
C VAL A 126 -22.39 3.20 -18.20
N LEU A 127 -21.36 2.80 -17.43
CA LEU A 127 -21.11 1.42 -17.07
C LEU A 127 -22.34 0.77 -16.44
N ALA A 128 -22.99 1.44 -15.48
CA ALA A 128 -24.19 0.93 -14.81
C ALA A 128 -25.34 0.60 -15.77
N LYS A 129 -25.48 1.33 -16.89
CA LYS A 129 -26.52 1.09 -17.89
C LYS A 129 -26.23 -0.11 -18.78
N ILE A 130 -24.95 -0.38 -19.05
CA ILE A 130 -24.53 -1.45 -19.97
C ILE A 130 -24.13 -2.73 -19.25
N LEU A 131 -23.85 -2.68 -17.95
CA LEU A 131 -23.20 -3.73 -17.18
C LEU A 131 -23.91 -5.07 -17.34
N ASP A 132 -25.22 -5.13 -17.16
CA ASP A 132 -25.97 -6.37 -17.26
C ASP A 132 -25.85 -7.03 -18.65
N SER A 133 -25.92 -6.24 -19.73
CA SER A 133 -25.74 -6.76 -21.09
C SER A 133 -24.30 -7.24 -21.31
N CYS A 134 -23.33 -6.55 -20.75
CA CYS A 134 -21.93 -6.95 -20.80
C CYS A 134 -21.66 -8.26 -20.03
N LEU A 135 -22.25 -8.44 -18.85
CA LEU A 135 -22.10 -9.66 -18.05
C LEU A 135 -22.55 -10.92 -18.81
N GLU A 136 -23.59 -10.82 -19.66
CA GLU A 136 -24.03 -11.91 -20.53
C GLU A 136 -23.03 -12.24 -21.66
N ARG A 137 -22.21 -11.27 -22.10
CA ARG A 137 -21.17 -11.48 -23.12
C ARG A 137 -19.92 -12.15 -22.58
N TYR A 138 -19.63 -11.98 -21.29
CA TYR A 138 -18.43 -12.54 -20.65
C TYR A 138 -18.73 -13.56 -19.53
N PRO A 139 -19.54 -14.61 -19.79
CA PRO A 139 -19.88 -15.60 -18.77
C PRO A 139 -18.66 -16.46 -18.37
N HIS A 140 -17.63 -16.48 -19.23
CA HIS A 140 -16.42 -17.29 -19.09
C HIS A 140 -15.35 -16.65 -18.20
N LEU A 141 -15.51 -15.41 -17.74
CA LEU A 141 -14.51 -14.78 -16.87
C LEU A 141 -14.56 -15.36 -15.45
N TYR A 142 -13.43 -15.35 -14.75
CA TYR A 142 -13.32 -15.91 -13.41
C TYR A 142 -14.03 -15.07 -12.36
N GLY A 143 -13.49 -13.89 -12.07
CA GLY A 143 -13.92 -13.01 -10.96
C GLY A 143 -14.72 -11.78 -11.41
N SER A 144 -15.11 -10.96 -10.43
CA SER A 144 -15.79 -9.68 -10.62
C SER A 144 -14.93 -8.68 -11.38
N ASP A 145 -13.65 -8.58 -11.02
CA ASP A 145 -12.76 -7.52 -11.49
C ASP A 145 -12.50 -7.66 -12.99
N GLY A 146 -12.30 -8.89 -13.45
CA GLY A 146 -12.19 -9.21 -14.87
C GLY A 146 -13.43 -8.81 -15.66
N ARG A 147 -14.62 -8.97 -15.07
CA ARG A 147 -15.89 -8.56 -15.70
C ARG A 147 -16.00 -7.05 -15.78
N ILE A 148 -15.70 -6.34 -14.70
CA ILE A 148 -15.69 -4.87 -14.69
C ILE A 148 -14.69 -4.35 -15.72
N HIS A 149 -13.47 -4.89 -15.73
CA HIS A 149 -12.45 -4.54 -16.71
C HIS A 149 -12.92 -4.79 -18.15
N ALA A 150 -13.53 -5.94 -18.45
CA ALA A 150 -14.06 -6.24 -19.78
C ALA A 150 -15.14 -5.22 -20.20
N CYS A 151 -16.08 -4.90 -19.31
CA CYS A 151 -17.15 -3.94 -19.60
C CYS A 151 -16.64 -2.50 -19.78
N ILE A 152 -15.65 -2.09 -18.98
CA ILE A 152 -14.97 -0.79 -19.16
C ILE A 152 -14.18 -0.76 -20.47
N THR A 153 -13.59 -1.89 -20.87
CA THR A 153 -12.87 -2.02 -22.13
C THR A 153 -13.80 -1.89 -23.35
N GLU A 154 -15.05 -2.37 -23.27
CA GLU A 154 -16.06 -2.13 -24.31
C GLU A 154 -16.38 -0.64 -24.49
N LEU A 155 -16.20 0.17 -23.44
CA LEU A 155 -16.34 1.63 -23.49
C LEU A 155 -15.06 2.33 -23.97
N GLY A 156 -13.99 1.59 -24.29
CA GLY A 156 -12.73 2.13 -24.76
C GLY A 156 -11.86 2.79 -23.69
N VAL A 157 -12.13 2.56 -22.41
CA VAL A 157 -11.38 3.18 -21.30
C VAL A 157 -10.31 2.21 -20.78
N GLY A 158 -9.07 2.70 -20.70
CA GLY A 158 -7.95 1.97 -20.12
C GLY A 158 -7.78 2.20 -18.62
N LEU A 159 -7.05 1.30 -17.96
CA LEU A 159 -6.61 1.48 -16.58
C LEU A 159 -5.67 2.68 -16.46
N THR A 160 -6.00 3.57 -15.54
CA THR A 160 -5.11 4.60 -15.02
C THR A 160 -4.42 4.03 -13.78
N HIS A 161 -3.14 3.68 -13.94
CA HIS A 161 -2.39 2.99 -12.91
C HIS A 161 -2.03 3.92 -11.73
N GLU A 162 -2.38 3.52 -10.52
CA GLU A 162 -2.01 4.20 -9.28
C GLU A 162 -1.30 3.23 -8.31
N PRO A 163 0.00 3.41 -8.06
CA PRO A 163 0.79 2.45 -7.29
C PRO A 163 0.52 2.47 -5.78
N GLY A 164 -0.41 3.31 -5.32
CA GLY A 164 -0.79 3.41 -3.91
C GLY A 164 -1.82 2.35 -3.48
N PHE A 165 -2.49 1.73 -4.45
CA PHE A 165 -3.37 0.58 -4.21
C PHE A 165 -2.50 -0.69 -4.15
N HIS A 166 -2.77 -1.61 -3.22
CA HIS A 166 -2.03 -2.87 -3.09
C HIS A 166 -2.93 -4.10 -3.08
N GLN A 167 -2.75 -5.01 -4.03
CA GLN A 167 -3.71 -6.09 -4.35
C GLN A 167 -3.58 -7.34 -3.49
N LYS A 168 -2.46 -7.55 -2.79
CA LYS A 168 -2.15 -8.71 -1.94
C LYS A 168 -3.31 -9.72 -1.74
N LYS A 169 -3.56 -10.64 -2.67
CA LYS A 169 -4.59 -11.68 -2.58
C LYS A 169 -4.13 -12.97 -1.89
N ILE A 170 -4.87 -13.40 -0.88
CA ILE A 170 -4.55 -14.61 -0.11
C ILE A 170 -5.22 -15.89 -0.67
N ASP A 171 -5.99 -15.70 -1.73
CA ASP A 171 -6.78 -16.77 -2.32
C ASP A 171 -6.29 -17.10 -3.72
N GLN A 172 -5.66 -18.25 -3.78
CA GLN A 172 -5.12 -18.93 -4.96
C GLN A 172 -3.86 -18.35 -5.61
N MET A 173 -3.44 -17.07 -5.52
CA MET A 173 -2.30 -16.58 -6.34
C MET A 173 -1.46 -15.31 -5.96
N ASP A 174 -1.55 -14.65 -4.79
CA ASP A 174 -0.60 -13.54 -4.44
C ASP A 174 0.29 -13.80 -3.20
N ILE A 175 0.80 -12.75 -2.55
CA ILE A 175 1.99 -12.74 -1.69
C ILE A 175 1.61 -13.04 -0.22
N HIS A 176 2.37 -13.85 0.53
CA HIS A 176 2.09 -14.19 1.95
C HIS A 176 3.31 -14.02 2.88
N GLY A 177 3.07 -14.13 4.19
CA GLY A 177 4.10 -14.04 5.23
C GLY A 177 4.49 -12.58 5.50
N ASN A 178 5.78 -12.34 5.67
CA ASN A 178 6.34 -11.08 6.13
C ASN A 178 6.29 -9.99 5.03
N MET A 179 5.45 -8.97 5.24
CA MET A 179 5.25 -7.82 4.33
C MET A 179 6.33 -6.75 4.37
N PHE A 180 7.33 -6.89 5.25
CA PHE A 180 8.28 -5.83 5.56
C PHE A 180 8.86 -5.17 4.32
N GLY A 181 9.37 -5.96 3.35
CA GLY A 181 9.97 -5.43 2.15
C GLY A 181 9.03 -4.54 1.34
N LEU A 182 7.78 -4.99 1.12
CA LEU A 182 6.76 -4.26 0.35
C LEU A 182 6.40 -2.93 1.03
N LEU A 183 6.23 -2.93 2.35
CA LEU A 183 5.86 -1.72 3.10
C LEU A 183 7.05 -0.77 3.25
N ALA A 184 8.26 -1.31 3.41
CA ALA A 184 9.48 -0.51 3.58
C ALA A 184 9.93 0.20 2.29
N SER A 185 9.59 -0.36 1.12
CA SER A 185 9.89 0.22 -0.20
C SER A 185 8.68 0.85 -0.89
N HIS A 186 7.64 1.23 -0.14
CA HIS A 186 6.44 1.82 -0.73
C HIS A 186 6.81 3.02 -1.63
N PRO A 187 6.20 3.13 -2.83
CA PRO A 187 6.49 4.22 -3.76
C PRO A 187 6.21 5.61 -3.18
N LEU A 188 6.58 6.65 -3.94
CA LEU A 188 6.39 8.04 -3.50
C LEU A 188 4.94 8.50 -3.47
N THR A 189 4.03 7.76 -4.09
CA THR A 189 2.61 8.08 -4.01
C THR A 189 2.11 7.83 -2.59
N PRO A 190 1.11 8.59 -2.11
CA PRO A 190 0.38 8.21 -0.91
C PRO A 190 -0.17 6.78 -0.98
N LEU A 191 -0.03 6.03 0.12
CA LEU A 191 -0.64 4.73 0.31
C LEU A 191 -2.17 4.86 0.33
N VAL A 192 -2.87 4.12 -0.53
CA VAL A 192 -4.32 4.20 -0.69
C VAL A 192 -5.03 3.04 -0.02
N SER A 193 -4.49 1.83 -0.13
CA SER A 193 -5.12 0.63 0.42
C SER A 193 -4.13 -0.50 0.65
N LEU A 194 -4.50 -1.39 1.57
CA LEU A 194 -3.82 -2.65 1.84
C LEU A 194 -4.86 -3.78 1.91
N HIS A 195 -4.58 -4.91 1.30
CA HIS A 195 -5.51 -6.04 1.19
C HIS A 195 -5.07 -7.25 2.03
N HIS A 196 -6.05 -7.99 2.57
CA HIS A 196 -5.87 -9.19 3.41
C HIS A 196 -4.79 -9.08 4.49
N LEU A 197 -4.76 -8.01 5.29
CA LEU A 197 -3.75 -7.87 6.35
C LEU A 197 -3.83 -8.97 7.42
N GLU A 198 -5.00 -9.61 7.59
CA GLU A 198 -5.24 -10.66 8.59
C GLU A 198 -4.46 -11.96 8.35
N ALA A 199 -4.17 -12.32 7.10
CA ALA A 199 -3.44 -13.55 6.78
C ALA A 199 -1.95 -13.30 6.49
N THR A 200 -1.40 -12.31 7.19
CA THR A 200 -0.02 -11.83 7.09
C THR A 200 0.62 -11.81 8.47
N ASP A 201 1.95 -11.91 8.51
CA ASP A 201 2.66 -11.71 9.77
C ASP A 201 2.39 -10.28 10.27
N PRO A 202 2.20 -10.05 11.58
CA PRO A 202 2.06 -8.71 12.12
C PRO A 202 3.16 -7.78 11.63
N ILE A 203 2.78 -6.61 11.13
CA ILE A 203 3.73 -5.70 10.47
C ILE A 203 4.75 -5.12 11.46
N PHE A 204 4.41 -5.12 12.76
CA PHE A 204 5.29 -4.75 13.86
C PHE A 204 5.63 -5.99 14.72
N PRO A 205 6.90 -6.18 15.12
CA PRO A 205 7.29 -7.28 16.00
C PRO A 205 6.58 -7.22 17.36
N ASN A 206 6.36 -8.39 17.97
CA ASN A 206 5.74 -8.54 19.30
C ASN A 206 4.31 -7.94 19.42
N MET A 207 3.61 -7.74 18.31
CA MET A 207 2.22 -7.30 18.27
C MET A 207 1.33 -8.34 17.58
N THR A 208 0.02 -8.31 17.87
CA THR A 208 -0.97 -9.01 17.04
C THR A 208 -1.21 -8.21 15.75
N THR A 209 -1.78 -8.84 14.73
CA THR A 209 -2.11 -8.15 13.47
C THR A 209 -2.96 -6.90 13.70
N ILE A 210 -4.03 -7.00 14.49
CA ILE A 210 -4.90 -5.86 14.80
C ILE A 210 -4.12 -4.74 15.53
N ASN A 211 -3.36 -5.09 16.58
CA ASN A 211 -2.58 -4.09 17.32
C ASN A 211 -1.53 -3.43 16.43
N SER A 212 -0.92 -4.18 15.50
CA SER A 212 0.07 -3.64 14.56
C SER A 212 -0.55 -2.63 13.58
N ILE A 213 -1.77 -2.88 13.12
CA ILE A 213 -2.52 -1.93 12.28
C ILE A 213 -2.90 -0.69 13.10
N GLN A 214 -3.45 -0.87 14.30
CA GLN A 214 -3.78 0.25 15.19
C GLN A 214 -2.55 1.11 15.49
N HIS A 215 -1.39 0.49 15.67
CA HIS A 215 -0.11 1.18 15.86
C HIS A 215 0.31 1.98 14.63
N LEU A 216 0.22 1.41 13.42
CA LEU A 216 0.46 2.13 12.16
C LEU A 216 -0.45 3.37 12.05
N PHE A 217 -1.72 3.22 12.43
CA PHE A 217 -2.72 4.30 12.36
C PHE A 217 -2.41 5.48 13.30
N GLN A 218 -1.57 5.31 14.32
CA GLN A 218 -1.05 6.44 15.11
C GLN A 218 -0.20 7.39 14.25
N ALA A 219 0.56 6.87 13.28
CA ALA A 219 1.30 7.69 12.33
C ALA A 219 0.41 8.25 11.22
N VAL A 220 -0.53 7.43 10.72
CA VAL A 220 -1.50 7.84 9.70
C VAL A 220 -2.31 9.06 10.16
N THR A 221 -2.75 9.09 11.42
CA THR A 221 -3.56 10.20 11.94
C THR A 221 -2.78 11.53 12.04
N ILE A 222 -1.44 11.48 12.03
CA ILE A 222 -0.58 12.66 12.15
C ILE A 222 -0.13 13.16 10.77
N ASP A 223 0.37 12.28 9.90
CA ASP A 223 0.89 12.61 8.57
C ASP A 223 0.58 11.47 7.57
N SER A 224 -0.70 11.33 7.23
CA SER A 224 -1.22 10.27 6.35
C SER A 224 -0.54 10.25 4.98
N GLN A 225 -0.23 11.42 4.40
CA GLN A 225 0.36 11.53 3.07
C GLN A 225 1.81 11.03 2.99
N ARG A 226 2.51 10.96 4.14
CA ARG A 226 3.89 10.48 4.23
C ARG A 226 4.01 8.99 4.61
N ILE A 227 2.92 8.36 5.05
CA ILE A 227 2.96 6.98 5.55
C ILE A 227 3.62 6.05 4.53
N LEU A 228 4.59 5.26 5.01
CA LEU A 228 5.43 4.33 4.24
C LEU A 228 6.35 4.92 3.17
N GLN A 229 6.29 6.22 2.86
CA GLN A 229 7.16 6.81 1.85
C GLN A 229 8.63 6.57 2.22
N GLN A 230 9.34 5.91 1.29
CA GLN A 230 10.75 5.62 1.48
C GLN A 230 11.61 6.89 1.29
N THR A 231 12.56 7.13 2.16
CA THR A 231 13.55 8.21 2.06
C THR A 231 14.93 7.63 2.36
N VAL A 232 15.95 7.99 1.58
CA VAL A 232 17.30 7.42 1.74
C VAL A 232 18.30 8.53 2.08
N CYS A 233 19.05 8.33 3.15
CA CYS A 233 20.10 9.24 3.63
C CYS A 233 21.45 8.54 3.58
N TYR A 234 22.50 9.30 3.34
CA TYR A 234 23.87 8.83 3.46
C TYR A 234 24.53 9.51 4.65
N ASP A 235 25.06 8.70 5.56
CA ASP A 235 25.87 9.22 6.66
C ASP A 235 27.32 9.36 6.23
N ARG A 236 27.87 10.56 6.40
CA ARG A 236 29.24 10.87 5.97
C ARG A 236 30.31 10.31 6.91
N TRP A 237 30.00 10.13 8.20
CA TRP A 237 31.01 9.81 9.21
C TRP A 237 31.33 8.32 9.25
N PHE A 238 30.31 7.47 9.15
CA PHE A 238 30.42 6.02 9.21
C PHE A 238 30.19 5.34 7.85
N SER A 239 29.93 6.11 6.79
CA SER A 239 29.57 5.58 5.46
C SER A 239 28.38 4.63 5.52
N TRP A 240 27.37 4.96 6.33
CA TRP A 240 26.14 4.19 6.42
C TRP A 240 25.11 4.69 5.41
N THR A 241 24.29 3.76 4.93
CA THR A 241 23.07 4.10 4.17
C THR A 241 21.86 3.90 5.06
N ILE A 242 21.01 4.91 5.18
CA ILE A 242 19.81 4.87 5.99
C ILE A 242 18.59 4.88 5.06
N SER A 243 17.78 3.83 5.11
CA SER A 243 16.50 3.76 4.40
C SER A 243 15.35 3.91 5.40
N ILE A 244 14.55 4.95 5.25
CA ILE A 244 13.45 5.33 6.15
C ILE A 244 12.14 5.10 5.41
N SER A 245 11.32 4.17 5.87
CA SER A 245 9.90 4.08 5.54
C SER A 245 9.13 4.77 6.66
N TRP A 246 8.72 6.02 6.41
CA TRP A 246 8.23 6.88 7.47
C TRP A 246 6.94 6.34 8.10
N GLY A 247 6.88 6.34 9.43
CA GLY A 247 5.76 5.78 10.19
C GLY A 247 5.76 4.25 10.25
N TYR A 248 6.79 3.58 9.74
CA TYR A 248 6.90 2.11 9.79
C TYR A 248 8.27 1.63 10.30
N ALA A 249 9.34 1.81 9.52
CA ALA A 249 10.63 1.25 9.85
C ALA A 249 11.81 2.04 9.25
N VAL A 250 12.96 1.93 9.91
CA VAL A 250 14.25 2.45 9.46
C VAL A 250 15.25 1.29 9.36
N GLN A 251 15.87 1.13 8.20
CA GLN A 251 16.98 0.20 7.98
C GLN A 251 18.29 0.98 7.89
N ILE A 252 19.31 0.52 8.61
CA ILE A 252 20.65 1.14 8.55
C ILE A 252 21.65 0.13 8.03
N PHE A 253 22.13 0.33 6.81
CA PHE A 253 23.17 -0.49 6.19
C PHE A 253 24.54 -0.01 6.69
N PRO A 254 25.39 -0.91 7.21
CA PRO A 254 26.72 -0.56 7.76
C PRO A 254 27.76 -0.25 6.66
N HIS A 255 27.31 0.15 5.48
CA HIS A 255 28.10 0.49 4.32
C HIS A 255 27.26 1.32 3.36
N ASN A 256 27.93 1.90 2.37
CA ASN A 256 27.31 2.61 1.30
C ASN A 256 26.62 1.65 0.32
N VAL A 257 25.33 1.89 0.07
CA VAL A 257 24.49 1.17 -0.88
C VAL A 257 24.03 2.18 -1.92
N TYR A 258 24.18 1.85 -3.21
CA TYR A 258 23.69 2.74 -4.27
C TYR A 258 22.19 2.99 -4.11
N LEU A 259 21.76 4.23 -4.35
CA LEU A 259 20.37 4.61 -4.16
C LEU A 259 19.43 3.69 -4.95
N HIS A 260 19.79 3.38 -6.19
CA HIS A 260 19.02 2.46 -7.04
C HIS A 260 18.79 1.09 -6.37
N ASP A 261 19.81 0.54 -5.72
CA ASP A 261 19.70 -0.76 -5.02
C ASP A 261 18.94 -0.64 -3.70
N ALA A 262 19.12 0.45 -2.97
CA ALA A 262 18.42 0.72 -1.71
C ALA A 262 16.89 0.88 -1.88
N LEU A 263 16.44 1.25 -3.08
CA LEU A 263 15.02 1.42 -3.42
C LEU A 263 14.31 0.11 -3.81
N ARG A 264 15.05 -0.99 -4.02
CA ARG A 264 14.45 -2.26 -4.44
C ARG A 264 13.70 -2.94 -3.29
N THR A 265 12.59 -3.60 -3.63
CA THR A 265 11.75 -4.30 -2.65
C THR A 265 12.43 -5.56 -2.15
N GLN A 266 12.70 -5.66 -0.84
CA GLN A 266 13.27 -6.89 -0.27
C GLN A 266 12.26 -8.04 -0.32
N GLU A 267 12.69 -9.22 -0.77
CA GLU A 267 11.83 -10.42 -0.87
C GLU A 267 11.59 -11.07 0.50
N THR A 268 10.96 -10.33 1.43
CA THR A 268 10.63 -10.84 2.78
C THR A 268 9.40 -11.75 2.77
N PHE A 269 8.64 -11.66 1.69
CA PHE A 269 7.39 -12.35 1.50
C PHE A 269 7.55 -13.57 0.60
N ILE A 270 6.58 -14.47 0.67
CA ILE A 270 6.60 -15.77 -0.02
C ILE A 270 5.54 -15.76 -1.11
N PRO A 271 5.84 -16.24 -2.34
CA PRO A 271 4.82 -16.41 -3.37
C PRO A 271 3.87 -17.55 -2.97
N TRP A 272 2.56 -17.39 -3.16
CA TRP A 272 1.58 -18.42 -2.80
C TRP A 272 1.79 -19.75 -3.51
N ARG A 273 1.98 -19.74 -4.84
CA ARG A 273 2.17 -20.97 -5.61
C ARG A 273 3.59 -21.51 -5.44
N LYS A 274 3.70 -22.54 -4.61
CA LYS A 274 4.89 -23.41 -4.54
C LYS A 274 5.14 -24.06 -5.91
N GLY A 275 6.40 -24.15 -6.32
CA GLY A 275 6.80 -24.77 -7.60
C GLY A 275 7.88 -24.02 -8.39
N GLY A 276 8.29 -22.84 -7.94
CA GLY A 276 9.37 -22.06 -8.55
C GLY A 276 9.05 -21.57 -9.97
N GLY A 277 10.10 -21.13 -10.68
CA GLY A 277 9.99 -20.64 -12.06
C GLY A 277 9.16 -19.37 -12.17
N VAL A 278 8.20 -19.34 -13.10
CA VAL A 278 7.37 -18.15 -13.34
C VAL A 278 6.38 -17.83 -12.21
N ASN A 279 6.11 -18.79 -11.32
CA ASN A 279 5.19 -18.60 -10.18
C ASN A 279 5.82 -17.78 -9.04
N SER A 280 7.16 -17.65 -9.03
CA SER A 280 7.89 -16.84 -8.04
C SER A 280 8.32 -15.48 -8.58
N LEU A 281 7.85 -15.09 -9.77
CA LEU A 281 8.17 -13.78 -10.34
C LEU A 281 7.16 -12.73 -9.87
N TYR A 282 7.65 -11.51 -9.65
CA TYR A 282 6.87 -10.37 -9.21
C TYR A 282 6.75 -9.33 -10.33
N GLY A 283 5.69 -8.52 -10.28
CA GLY A 283 5.48 -7.38 -11.17
C GLY A 283 6.28 -6.13 -10.79
N MET A 284 7.30 -6.27 -9.93
CA MET A 284 8.09 -5.18 -9.38
C MET A 284 9.55 -5.61 -9.20
N ASP A 285 10.44 -4.63 -9.12
CA ASP A 285 11.87 -4.88 -8.90
C ASP A 285 12.12 -5.32 -7.46
N THR A 286 12.54 -6.56 -7.30
CA THR A 286 12.81 -7.17 -5.99
C THR A 286 14.31 -7.38 -5.76
N ALA A 287 14.74 -7.42 -4.51
CA ALA A 287 16.10 -7.74 -4.11
C ALA A 287 16.10 -8.91 -3.13
N ALA A 288 16.99 -9.87 -3.37
CA ALA A 288 17.15 -11.02 -2.49
C ALA A 288 17.61 -10.58 -1.09
N ILE A 289 17.14 -11.27 -0.06
CA ILE A 289 17.55 -11.02 1.31
C ILE A 289 18.88 -11.72 1.58
N GLN A 290 19.78 -11.02 2.28
CA GLN A 290 21.01 -11.61 2.78
C GLN A 290 20.72 -12.83 3.66
N ALA A 291 21.27 -14.00 3.32
CA ALA A 291 21.00 -15.24 4.03
C ALA A 291 21.49 -15.19 5.48
N ASP A 292 22.66 -14.59 5.71
CA ASP A 292 23.24 -14.40 7.05
C ASP A 292 22.53 -13.24 7.80
N PRO A 293 21.83 -13.51 8.92
CA PRO A 293 21.17 -12.49 9.72
C PRO A 293 22.10 -11.38 10.24
N CYS A 294 23.37 -11.71 10.51
CA CYS A 294 24.34 -10.74 11.03
C CYS A 294 24.80 -9.74 9.97
N ARG A 295 24.72 -10.13 8.69
CA ARG A 295 25.01 -9.26 7.55
C ARG A 295 23.79 -8.46 7.08
N ARG A 296 22.61 -8.70 7.64
CA ARG A 296 21.43 -7.85 7.37
C ARG A 296 21.58 -6.50 8.06
N PRO A 297 21.05 -5.41 7.46
CA PRO A 297 20.96 -4.14 8.15
C PRO A 297 20.08 -4.28 9.40
N PRO A 298 20.46 -3.75 10.58
CA PRO A 298 19.52 -3.62 11.68
C PRO A 298 18.29 -2.80 11.26
N VAL A 299 17.14 -3.25 11.75
CA VAL A 299 15.84 -2.62 11.51
C VAL A 299 15.33 -2.02 12.82
N PHE A 300 14.87 -0.77 12.74
CA PHE A 300 14.25 -0.03 13.83
C PHE A 300 12.80 0.25 13.44
N PHE A 301 11.85 -0.27 14.20
CA PHE A 301 10.42 -0.10 13.94
C PHE A 301 9.88 1.11 14.68
N LEU A 302 8.81 1.72 14.15
CA LEU A 302 8.13 2.84 14.78
C LEU A 302 7.75 2.49 16.22
N ASP A 303 8.24 3.27 17.17
CA ASP A 303 7.90 3.19 18.59
C ASP A 303 6.82 4.21 18.93
N LYS A 304 7.02 5.48 18.57
CA LYS A 304 6.12 6.60 18.88
C LYS A 304 6.18 7.68 17.82
N VAL A 305 5.09 8.43 17.69
CA VAL A 305 4.98 9.58 16.80
C VAL A 305 4.15 10.67 17.50
N TRP A 306 4.57 11.93 17.37
CA TRP A 306 3.90 13.07 17.99
C TRP A 306 4.18 14.36 17.22
N LEU A 307 3.28 15.33 17.38
CA LEU A 307 3.48 16.69 16.90
C LEU A 307 4.46 17.44 17.80
N SER A 308 5.34 18.26 17.20
CA SER A 308 6.29 19.08 17.94
C SER A 308 6.46 20.43 17.25
N GLY A 309 5.81 21.46 17.81
CA GLY A 309 5.66 22.76 17.14
C GLY A 309 4.94 22.59 15.81
N ASP A 310 5.52 23.14 14.75
CA ASP A 310 5.00 23.02 13.37
C ASP A 310 5.46 21.74 12.63
N GLY A 311 6.19 20.85 13.33
CA GLY A 311 6.75 19.63 12.77
C GLY A 311 6.18 18.35 13.37
N VAL A 312 6.61 17.23 12.81
CA VAL A 312 6.33 15.87 13.26
C VAL A 312 7.64 15.24 13.75
N ARG A 313 7.57 14.57 14.90
CA ARG A 313 8.66 13.75 15.43
C ARG A 313 8.21 12.31 15.52
N SER A 314 9.11 11.41 15.14
CA SER A 314 8.90 9.97 15.27
C SER A 314 10.15 9.31 15.83
N SER A 315 9.96 8.33 16.69
CA SER A 315 11.05 7.54 17.25
C SER A 315 10.93 6.09 16.83
N TYR A 316 12.06 5.47 16.50
CA TYR A 316 12.15 4.10 16.05
C TYR A 316 13.12 3.33 16.94
N ARG A 317 12.77 2.11 17.31
CA ARG A 317 13.56 1.25 18.21
C ARG A 317 13.69 -0.14 17.63
N ARG A 318 14.73 -0.88 18.04
CA ARG A 318 14.80 -2.31 17.75
C ARG A 318 13.68 -3.01 18.51
N MET A 319 12.83 -3.73 17.80
CA MET A 319 11.75 -4.53 18.36
C MET A 319 11.99 -5.98 17.99
N GLY A 320 11.84 -6.90 18.94
CA GLY A 320 12.10 -8.33 18.75
C GLY A 320 13.41 -8.81 19.36
N ALA A 321 13.74 -10.08 19.11
CA ALA A 321 14.95 -10.71 19.64
C ALA A 321 16.20 -10.10 19.00
N SER A 322 17.18 -9.73 19.82
CA SER A 322 18.50 -9.35 19.30
C SER A 322 19.17 -10.58 18.72
N GLU A 323 19.66 -10.51 17.47
CA GLU A 323 20.55 -11.54 16.96
C GLU A 323 21.86 -11.51 17.76
N ASN A 324 22.39 -12.69 18.10
CA ASN A 324 23.71 -12.85 18.71
C ASN A 324 24.79 -12.68 17.64
N CYS A 325 24.97 -11.45 17.18
CA CYS A 325 25.99 -11.09 16.20
C CYS A 325 27.15 -10.38 16.90
N ALA A 326 28.38 -10.75 16.55
CA ALA A 326 29.54 -9.92 16.89
C ALA A 326 29.56 -8.69 15.98
N PHE A 327 29.77 -7.51 16.54
CA PHE A 327 29.87 -6.28 15.79
C PHE A 327 30.88 -5.32 16.44
N ASP A 328 31.54 -4.53 15.60
CA ASP A 328 32.55 -3.57 16.03
C ASP A 328 31.94 -2.27 16.60
N ASP A 329 32.82 -1.34 16.95
CA ASP A 329 32.43 -0.06 17.52
C ASP A 329 31.71 0.87 16.56
N ALA A 330 31.89 0.69 15.26
CA ALA A 330 31.30 1.47 14.19
C ALA A 330 30.04 0.80 13.60
N SER A 331 29.45 -0.17 14.32
CA SER A 331 28.25 -0.85 13.86
C SER A 331 26.97 -0.11 14.25
N PRO A 332 26.02 0.06 13.31
CA PRO A 332 24.72 0.66 13.61
C PRO A 332 23.87 -0.19 14.56
N ARG A 333 24.28 -1.44 14.85
CA ARG A 333 23.61 -2.33 15.82
C ARG A 333 23.73 -1.83 17.27
N LYS A 334 24.65 -0.89 17.56
CA LYS A 334 24.78 -0.22 18.86
C LYS A 334 23.74 0.86 19.10
N LEU A 335 23.10 1.35 18.05
CA LEU A 335 22.02 2.31 18.18
C LEU A 335 20.85 1.66 18.92
N GLU A 336 20.33 2.36 19.91
CA GLU A 336 19.12 1.97 20.64
C GLU A 336 17.89 2.61 20.01
N GLN A 337 18.06 3.80 19.42
CA GLN A 337 16.96 4.61 18.91
C GLN A 337 17.37 5.44 17.69
N VAL A 338 16.44 5.61 16.76
CA VAL A 338 16.52 6.59 15.67
C VAL A 338 15.38 7.59 15.85
N MET A 339 15.70 8.87 15.79
CA MET A 339 14.75 9.98 15.89
C MET A 339 14.64 10.64 14.53
N VAL A 340 13.43 10.68 13.96
CA VAL A 340 13.18 11.29 12.65
C VAL A 340 12.29 12.52 12.83
N PHE A 341 12.75 13.64 12.28
CA PHE A 341 12.09 14.94 12.29
C PHE A 341 11.63 15.29 10.88
N SER A 342 10.41 15.80 10.71
CA SER A 342 9.92 16.30 9.44
C SER A 342 8.93 17.44 9.64
N SER A 343 8.69 18.24 8.60
CA SER A 343 7.43 18.99 8.51
C SER A 343 6.28 18.02 8.12
N LYS A 344 5.06 18.35 8.53
CA LYS A 344 3.87 17.63 8.05
C LYS A 344 3.79 17.74 6.53
N LEU A 345 3.61 16.62 5.83
CA LEU A 345 3.55 16.61 4.38
C LEU A 345 2.18 17.05 3.88
N GLU A 346 2.15 18.11 3.07
CA GLU A 346 0.95 18.53 2.36
C GLU A 346 1.24 18.61 0.85
N LEU A 347 0.96 17.53 0.13
CA LEU A 347 1.24 17.42 -1.29
C LEU A 347 0.34 18.37 -2.09
N HIS A 348 0.92 19.25 -2.88
CA HIS A 348 0.14 20.00 -3.86
C HIS A 348 -0.14 19.17 -5.13
N TYR A 349 -1.07 19.63 -5.97
CA TYR A 349 -1.46 18.95 -7.21
C TYR A 349 -0.27 18.53 -8.10
N LYS A 350 0.73 19.40 -8.28
CA LYS A 350 1.87 19.09 -9.16
C LYS A 350 2.78 18.00 -8.58
N GLN A 351 2.92 17.92 -7.25
CA GLN A 351 3.69 16.87 -6.56
C GLN A 351 2.98 15.52 -6.68
N LEU A 352 1.65 15.50 -6.74
CA LEU A 352 0.90 14.27 -6.97
C LEU A 352 1.03 13.76 -8.42
N GLN A 353 1.20 14.68 -9.38
CA GLN A 353 1.42 14.35 -10.79
C GLN A 353 2.86 13.94 -11.10
N ALA A 354 3.82 14.63 -10.51
CA ALA A 354 5.25 14.40 -10.70
C ALA A 354 5.94 14.32 -9.32
N PRO A 355 5.80 13.20 -8.60
CA PRO A 355 6.36 13.06 -7.28
C PRO A 355 7.89 13.04 -7.31
N ARG A 356 8.50 13.76 -6.38
CA ARG A 356 9.95 13.75 -6.12
C ARG A 356 10.19 13.25 -4.70
N ARG A 357 11.15 12.33 -4.54
CA ARG A 357 11.55 11.83 -3.23
C ARG A 357 12.09 12.97 -2.37
N HIS A 358 11.74 12.97 -1.10
CA HIS A 358 12.32 13.90 -0.13
C HIS A 358 13.77 13.54 0.16
N CYS A 359 14.55 14.54 0.53
CA CYS A 359 15.93 14.40 0.98
C CYS A 359 15.96 14.29 2.50
N CYS A 360 17.11 13.95 3.04
CA CYS A 360 17.30 13.91 4.48
C CYS A 360 18.73 14.17 4.89
N ASP A 361 18.86 14.71 6.10
CA ASP A 361 20.12 15.05 6.73
C ASP A 361 20.29 14.21 8.01
N VAL A 362 21.42 13.54 8.13
CA VAL A 362 21.85 12.96 9.41
C VAL A 362 22.41 14.09 10.27
N LEU A 363 21.77 14.34 11.41
CA LEU A 363 22.11 15.46 12.28
C LEU A 363 23.29 15.10 13.20
N PRO A 364 24.16 16.07 13.56
CA PRO A 364 25.21 15.85 14.55
C PRO A 364 24.61 15.41 15.88
N SER A 365 25.27 14.46 16.57
CA SER A 365 24.82 14.02 17.89
C SER A 365 24.76 15.21 18.86
N SER A 366 23.60 15.41 19.49
CA SER A 366 23.34 16.48 20.44
C SER A 366 24.02 16.26 21.80
N SER A 367 24.56 15.06 22.06
CA SER A 367 25.20 14.70 23.33
C SER A 367 26.73 14.69 23.23
N SER A 368 27.37 15.51 24.08
CA SER A 368 28.80 15.44 24.40
C SER A 368 29.22 14.19 25.18
N SER A 369 28.33 13.20 25.35
CA SER A 369 28.64 11.92 25.98
C SER A 369 29.03 10.89 24.93
N SER A 370 30.08 10.15 25.21
CA SER A 370 30.72 9.10 24.42
C SER A 370 29.84 7.86 24.14
N SER A 371 28.51 7.95 24.19
CA SER A 371 27.60 6.86 23.84
C SER A 371 26.68 7.27 22.68
N TRP A 372 27.08 6.94 21.45
CA TRP A 372 26.30 7.07 20.22
C TRP A 372 25.09 6.12 20.20
N LYS A 373 24.12 6.32 21.10
CA LYS A 373 22.94 5.45 21.25
C LYS A 373 21.73 5.94 20.46
N VAL A 374 21.70 7.23 20.11
CA VAL A 374 20.59 7.86 19.41
C VAL A 374 21.13 8.52 18.13
N MET A 375 20.49 8.20 17.01
CA MET A 375 20.70 8.88 15.73
C MET A 375 19.55 9.82 15.45
N GLU A 376 19.85 11.04 15.02
CA GLU A 376 18.84 12.05 14.66
C GLU A 376 18.87 12.30 13.15
N ILE A 377 17.72 12.27 12.49
CA ILE A 377 17.60 12.45 11.04
C ILE A 377 16.48 13.42 10.74
N ARG A 378 16.71 14.39 9.85
CA ARG A 378 15.68 15.31 9.37
C ARG A 378 15.29 14.97 7.94
N ILE A 379 14.00 14.72 7.69
CA ILE A 379 13.43 14.63 6.34
C ILE A 379 12.95 16.01 5.91
N ARG A 380 13.26 16.41 4.67
CA ARG A 380 12.88 17.68 4.08
C ARG A 380 12.71 17.57 2.57
N GLU A 381 12.10 18.58 1.96
CA GLU A 381 12.14 18.69 0.49
C GLU A 381 13.60 18.85 0.04
N CYS A 382 13.94 18.19 -1.07
CA CYS A 382 15.22 18.40 -1.72
C CYS A 382 15.25 19.81 -2.35
N GLY A 383 16.40 20.46 -2.34
CA GLY A 383 16.65 21.63 -3.18
C GLY A 383 16.53 21.27 -4.66
N ASP A 384 16.30 22.28 -5.51
CA ASP A 384 15.98 22.08 -6.93
C ASP A 384 16.97 21.15 -7.65
N GLU A 385 18.27 21.37 -7.48
CA GLU A 385 19.36 20.57 -8.08
C GLU A 385 20.00 19.56 -7.10
N GLU A 386 19.41 19.39 -5.92
CA GLU A 386 19.97 18.52 -4.89
C GLU A 386 19.82 17.03 -5.23
N LEU A 387 20.94 16.31 -5.09
CA LEU A 387 21.02 14.87 -5.31
C LEU A 387 20.92 14.12 -3.98
N ILE A 388 20.28 12.95 -3.99
CA ILE A 388 20.42 11.96 -2.93
C ILE A 388 21.66 11.13 -3.29
N TYR A 389 22.83 11.54 -2.80
CA TYR A 389 24.11 10.97 -3.21
C TYR A 389 24.91 10.43 -2.05
N MET A 390 25.61 9.35 -2.35
CA MET A 390 26.60 8.72 -1.50
C MET A 390 27.83 9.62 -1.39
N HIS A 391 28.30 9.86 -0.17
CA HIS A 391 29.53 10.63 0.05
C HIS A 391 30.75 9.81 -0.39
N SER A 392 31.68 10.47 -1.11
CA SER A 392 32.95 9.90 -1.58
C SER A 392 33.98 9.77 -0.47
#